data_AF-A0A6A6UCS0-F1
#
_entry.id   AF-A0A6A6UCS0-F1
#
_cell.length_a   1.000
_cell.length_b   1.000
_cell.length_c   1.000
_cell.angle_alpha   90.00
_cell.angle_beta   90.00
_cell.angle_gamma   90.00
#
_symmetry.space_group_name_H-M   'P 1'
#
loop_
_entity.id
_entity.type
_entity.pdbx_description
1 polymer ?
#
loop_
_entity_poly.entity_id
_entity_poly.type
_entity_poly.pdbx_seq_one_letter_code
_entity_poly.pdbx_strand_id
1 'polypeptide(L)'
;MLLFPAPNIKALMTARSAHGINSQLPTFEAYVRDVLHICPSLPEIDLPVNIPTNAHFVGPIILPEHPLSQSNPKLLAWLQRGPTVLVNLGTHQEGNADQARGQAMGLRILLNARPDVQILWKFRAAKNSRASEEIEAFLGAEIGEDKVRVVNWLESDPLAILQSGCIDIAVHHGGANSWFEATW
;
A
#
# COMPACT_ATOMS: atom_id res chain seq x y z
N MET A 1 1.49 -10.52 -8.08
CA MET A 1 0.05 -10.66 -8.36
C MET A 1 -0.23 -12.11 -8.75
N LEU A 2 -0.68 -12.94 -7.81
CA LEU A 2 -1.08 -14.33 -8.09
C LEU A 2 -2.49 -14.51 -7.52
N LEU A 3 -3.49 -14.52 -8.41
CA LEU A 3 -4.85 -14.89 -8.06
C LEU A 3 -4.95 -16.42 -8.12
N PHE A 4 -5.05 -17.05 -6.94
CA PHE A 4 -5.55 -18.41 -6.83
C PHE A 4 -6.94 -18.52 -7.49
N PRO A 5 -7.35 -19.69 -8.01
CA PRO A 5 -8.60 -19.83 -8.74
C PRO A 5 -9.77 -19.72 -7.77
N ALA A 6 -10.24 -18.49 -7.54
CA ALA A 6 -11.47 -18.27 -6.83
C ALA A 6 -12.64 -18.80 -7.70
N PRO A 7 -13.69 -19.39 -7.10
CA PRO A 7 -14.84 -19.95 -7.80
C PRO A 7 -15.58 -18.96 -8.72
N ASN A 8 -15.28 -17.67 -8.61
CA ASN A 8 -15.79 -16.58 -9.44
C ASN A 8 -15.19 -16.53 -10.86
N ILE A 9 -14.01 -17.10 -11.12
CA ILE A 9 -13.37 -17.05 -12.45
C ILE A 9 -14.19 -17.83 -13.47
N LYS A 10 -14.66 -19.04 -13.12
CA LYS A 10 -15.45 -19.87 -14.04
C LYS A 10 -16.79 -19.21 -14.39
N ALA A 11 -17.48 -18.64 -13.39
CA ALA A 11 -18.71 -17.91 -13.60
C ALA A 11 -18.50 -16.67 -14.49
N LEU A 12 -17.42 -15.92 -14.24
CA LEU A 12 -17.02 -14.77 -15.06
C LEU A 12 -16.73 -15.19 -16.51
N MET A 13 -16.00 -16.29 -16.73
CA MET A 13 -15.69 -16.79 -18.06
C MET A 13 -16.96 -17.26 -18.79
N THR A 14 -17.87 -17.98 -18.10
CA THR A 14 -19.17 -18.35 -18.68
C THR A 14 -19.98 -17.12 -19.10
N ALA A 15 -20.06 -16.09 -18.25
CA ALA A 15 -20.77 -14.86 -18.55
C ALA A 15 -20.14 -14.11 -19.74
N ARG A 16 -18.81 -14.04 -19.81
CA ARG A 16 -18.05 -13.44 -20.92
C ARG A 16 -18.34 -14.16 -22.23
N SER A 17 -18.27 -15.50 -22.25
CA SER A 17 -18.56 -16.31 -23.43
C SER A 17 -20.01 -16.19 -23.89
N ALA A 18 -20.98 -16.11 -22.95
CA ALA A 18 -22.38 -15.84 -23.29
C ALA A 18 -22.59 -14.49 -24.00
N HIS A 19 -21.69 -13.52 -23.78
CA HIS A 19 -21.67 -12.21 -24.45
C HIS A 19 -20.66 -12.17 -25.63
N GLY A 20 -20.16 -13.31 -26.10
CA GLY A 20 -19.25 -13.41 -27.23
C GLY A 20 -17.78 -13.07 -26.93
N ILE A 21 -17.42 -12.85 -25.67
CA ILE A 21 -16.06 -12.49 -25.25
C ILE A 21 -15.30 -13.78 -24.89
N ASN A 22 -14.61 -14.35 -25.88
CA ASN A 22 -13.90 -15.62 -25.74
C ASN A 22 -12.39 -15.48 -25.51
N SER A 23 -11.88 -14.25 -25.38
CA SER A 23 -10.46 -13.98 -25.09
C SER A 23 -10.11 -14.32 -23.63
N GLN A 24 -8.81 -14.49 -23.38
CA GLN A 24 -8.29 -14.65 -22.01
C GLN A 24 -8.69 -13.44 -21.14
N LEU A 25 -8.67 -13.64 -19.82
CA LEU A 25 -8.84 -12.50 -18.94
C LEU A 25 -7.68 -11.51 -19.18
N PRO A 26 -7.94 -10.20 -19.22
CA PRO A 26 -6.91 -9.18 -19.46
C PRO A 26 -5.69 -9.28 -18.54
N THR A 27 -5.85 -9.86 -17.35
CA THR A 27 -4.74 -10.14 -16.41
C THR A 27 -3.67 -11.08 -16.99
N PHE A 28 -4.03 -11.95 -17.94
CA PHE A 28 -3.12 -12.91 -18.58
C PHE A 28 -2.66 -12.47 -19.98
N GLU A 29 -3.29 -11.43 -20.54
CA GLU A 29 -2.95 -10.86 -21.84
C GLU A 29 -2.69 -9.36 -21.67
N ALA A 30 -1.45 -9.02 -21.32
CA ALA A 30 -1.07 -7.67 -20.90
C ALA A 30 -1.16 -6.60 -22.01
N TYR A 31 -1.21 -7.01 -23.29
CA TYR A 31 -1.33 -6.09 -24.42
C TYR A 31 -2.12 -6.72 -25.57
N VAL A 32 -3.03 -5.94 -26.14
CA VAL A 32 -3.83 -6.28 -27.32
C VAL A 32 -3.75 -5.14 -28.32
N ARG A 33 -3.30 -5.44 -29.56
CA ARG A 33 -2.98 -4.44 -30.59
C ARG A 33 -4.16 -3.54 -30.98
N ASP A 34 -5.34 -4.12 -31.09
CA ASP A 34 -6.51 -3.44 -31.66
C ASP A 34 -7.46 -2.89 -30.59
N VAL A 35 -6.98 -2.78 -29.35
CA VAL A 35 -7.72 -2.27 -28.19
C VAL A 35 -6.99 -1.04 -27.65
N LEU A 36 -7.76 -0.03 -27.25
CA LEU A 36 -7.23 1.15 -26.54
C LEU A 36 -6.76 0.74 -25.14
N HIS A 37 -5.50 1.04 -24.81
CA HIS A 37 -4.95 0.85 -23.45
C HIS A 37 -4.82 2.20 -22.77
N ILE A 38 -5.32 2.29 -21.55
CA ILE A 38 -5.16 3.46 -20.68
C ILE A 38 -4.21 3.05 -19.56
N CYS A 39 -3.06 3.71 -19.50
CA CYS A 39 -2.02 3.43 -18.53
C CYS A 39 -2.04 4.53 -17.44
N PRO A 40 -2.13 4.17 -16.14
CA PRO A 40 -2.17 5.12 -15.04
C PRO A 40 -0.78 5.66 -14.69
N SER A 41 0.10 5.82 -15.68
CA SER A 41 1.48 6.29 -15.57
C SER A 41 1.73 7.45 -16.53
N LEU A 42 2.88 8.10 -16.45
CA LEU A 42 3.37 9.10 -17.40
C LEU A 42 4.67 8.62 -18.04
N PRO A 43 4.92 8.90 -19.33
CA PRO A 43 6.16 8.47 -19.98
C PRO A 43 7.43 8.94 -19.26
N GLU A 44 7.39 10.10 -18.60
CA GLU A 44 8.52 10.70 -17.89
C GLU A 44 8.91 9.98 -16.61
N ILE A 45 7.98 9.21 -16.01
CA ILE A 45 8.19 8.48 -14.75
C ILE A 45 8.19 6.95 -14.94
N ASP A 46 8.06 6.50 -16.19
CA ASP A 46 8.06 5.10 -16.57
C ASP A 46 9.42 4.69 -17.19
N LEU A 47 9.55 3.41 -17.51
CA LEU A 47 10.70 2.90 -18.22
C LEU A 47 10.78 3.51 -19.64
N PRO A 48 11.99 3.79 -20.15
CA PRO A 48 12.19 4.35 -21.49
C PRO A 48 11.93 3.28 -22.56
N VAL A 49 10.65 2.96 -22.79
CA VAL A 49 10.19 1.95 -23.75
C VAL A 49 9.50 2.61 -24.92
N ASN A 50 9.50 1.93 -26.07
CA ASN A 50 8.71 2.37 -27.21
C ASN A 50 7.22 2.16 -26.92
N ILE A 51 6.46 3.25 -26.78
CA ILE A 51 5.04 3.21 -26.45
C ILE A 51 4.23 2.94 -27.73
N PRO A 52 3.42 1.86 -27.78
CA PRO A 52 2.52 1.61 -28.91
C PRO A 52 1.51 2.76 -29.08
N THR A 53 1.12 3.05 -30.33
CA THR A 53 0.18 4.15 -30.64
C THR A 53 -1.22 3.96 -30.05
N ASN A 54 -1.57 2.74 -29.65
CA ASN A 54 -2.85 2.41 -29.00
C ASN A 54 -2.78 2.41 -27.46
N ALA A 55 -1.64 2.79 -26.87
CA ALA A 55 -1.47 2.91 -25.42
C ALA A 55 -1.28 4.38 -25.01
N HIS A 56 -2.17 4.88 -24.15
CA HIS A 56 -2.16 6.26 -23.69
C HIS A 56 -1.84 6.33 -22.20
N PHE A 57 -0.73 7.00 -21.90
CA PHE A 57 -0.23 7.24 -20.56
C PHE A 57 -0.84 8.54 -20.05
N VAL A 58 -1.76 8.42 -19.10
CA VAL A 58 -2.60 9.54 -18.61
C VAL A 58 -2.56 9.67 -17.08
N GLY A 59 -1.50 9.15 -16.48
CA GLY A 59 -1.36 9.05 -15.02
C GLY A 59 -0.77 10.28 -14.32
N PRO A 60 -0.51 10.13 -13.01
CA PRO A 60 -1.06 9.06 -12.19
C PRO A 60 -2.59 9.24 -12.03
N ILE A 61 -3.33 8.13 -12.05
CA ILE A 61 -4.78 8.16 -11.79
C ILE A 61 -4.97 7.87 -10.31
N ILE A 62 -5.15 8.92 -9.51
CA ILE A 62 -5.29 8.86 -8.06
C ILE A 62 -6.70 9.32 -7.70
N LEU A 63 -7.31 8.67 -6.70
CA LEU A 63 -8.62 9.08 -6.19
C LEU A 63 -8.49 10.37 -5.38
N PRO A 64 -9.38 11.35 -5.58
CA PRO A 64 -9.39 12.56 -4.76
C PRO A 64 -9.80 12.22 -3.33
N GLU A 65 -9.12 12.81 -2.36
CA GLU A 65 -9.38 12.56 -0.95
C GLU A 65 -9.62 13.84 -0.15
N HIS A 66 -10.41 13.71 0.91
CA HIS A 66 -10.60 14.81 1.85
C HIS A 66 -9.37 14.97 2.74
N PRO A 67 -8.94 16.22 3.02
CA PRO A 67 -7.83 16.47 3.94
C PRO A 67 -8.03 15.77 5.27
N LEU A 68 -6.93 15.30 5.87
CA LEU A 68 -6.98 14.56 7.13
C LEU A 68 -7.57 15.37 8.29
N SER A 69 -7.50 16.70 8.21
CA SER A 69 -8.13 17.62 9.16
C SER A 69 -9.67 17.55 9.16
N GLN A 70 -10.28 17.01 8.10
CA GLN A 70 -11.72 16.80 7.98
C GLN A 70 -12.09 15.34 8.23
N SER A 71 -11.32 14.39 7.65
CA SER A 71 -11.63 12.96 7.72
C SER A 71 -11.19 12.30 9.02
N ASN A 72 -10.03 12.68 9.58
CA ASN A 72 -9.50 12.12 10.84
C ASN A 72 -8.62 13.10 11.64
N PRO A 73 -9.22 14.14 12.28
CA PRO A 73 -8.48 15.15 13.02
C PRO A 73 -7.60 14.58 14.15
N LYS A 74 -8.00 13.45 14.74
CA LYS A 74 -7.26 12.80 15.83
C LYS A 74 -5.97 12.18 15.33
N LEU A 75 -6.00 11.54 14.16
CA LEU A 75 -4.78 11.02 13.54
C LEU A 75 -3.86 12.17 13.13
N LEU A 76 -4.40 13.26 12.57
CA LEU A 76 -3.61 14.45 12.23
C LEU A 76 -2.90 15.03 13.46
N ALA A 77 -3.63 15.21 14.57
CA ALA A 77 -3.03 15.72 15.81
C ALA A 77 -1.93 14.81 16.37
N TRP A 78 -1.99 13.50 16.11
CA TRP A 78 -0.92 12.57 16.45
C TRP A 78 0.26 12.71 15.49
N LEU A 79 0.02 12.78 14.18
CA LEU A 79 1.06 12.96 13.15
C LEU A 79 1.84 14.26 13.33
N GLN A 80 1.19 15.32 13.83
CA GLN A 80 1.82 16.62 14.07
C GLN A 80 2.76 16.64 15.28
N ARG A 81 2.87 15.55 16.07
CA ARG A 81 3.79 15.49 17.20
C ARG A 81 5.25 15.38 16.77
N GLY A 82 5.52 14.88 15.56
CA GLY A 82 6.87 14.81 15.03
C GLY A 82 6.99 14.11 13.66
N PRO A 83 8.21 14.08 13.10
CA PRO A 83 8.54 13.36 11.88
C PRO A 83 8.03 11.93 11.88
N THR A 84 7.22 11.54 10.90
CA THR A 84 6.57 10.21 10.90
C THR A 84 7.08 9.32 9.78
N VAL A 85 7.37 8.06 10.12
CA VAL A 85 7.54 6.97 9.16
C VAL A 85 6.23 6.20 9.02
N LEU A 86 5.69 6.15 7.81
CA LEU A 86 4.55 5.33 7.45
C LEU A 86 5.03 3.99 6.90
N VAL A 87 4.61 2.88 7.50
CA VAL A 87 4.86 1.53 6.98
C VAL A 87 3.53 0.92 6.55
N ASN A 88 3.33 0.76 5.24
CA ASN A 88 2.10 0.20 4.66
C ASN A 88 2.42 -0.71 3.47
N LEU A 89 2.43 -2.02 3.71
CA LEU A 89 2.78 -3.04 2.71
C LEU A 89 1.57 -3.50 1.87
N GLY A 90 0.51 -2.70 1.77
CA GLY A 90 -0.66 -2.99 0.94
C GLY A 90 -1.73 -3.84 1.64
N THR A 91 -2.79 -4.16 0.91
CA THR A 91 -4.02 -4.79 1.44
C THR A 91 -3.92 -6.31 1.60
N HIS A 92 -3.05 -6.95 0.82
CA HIS A 92 -2.91 -8.41 0.76
C HIS A 92 -1.81 -8.96 1.65
N GLN A 93 -0.99 -8.11 2.25
CA GLN A 93 0.11 -8.57 3.08
C GLN A 93 -0.40 -8.97 4.46
N GLU A 94 -0.25 -10.26 4.77
CA GLU A 94 -0.30 -10.80 6.13
C GLU A 94 1.12 -11.13 6.59
N GLY A 95 1.40 -10.85 7.86
CA GLY A 95 2.71 -11.03 8.46
C GLY A 95 2.72 -12.19 9.46
N ASN A 96 3.69 -13.10 9.33
CA ASN A 96 3.98 -14.12 10.33
C ASN A 96 4.94 -13.59 11.42
N ALA A 97 5.33 -14.45 12.36
CA ALA A 97 6.23 -14.08 13.46
C ALA A 97 7.62 -13.63 12.97
N ASP A 98 8.20 -14.29 11.96
CA ASP A 98 9.52 -13.92 11.44
C ASP A 98 9.49 -12.56 10.74
N GLN A 99 8.44 -12.30 9.97
CA GLN A 99 8.23 -11.01 9.31
C GLN A 99 7.99 -9.88 10.33
N ALA A 100 7.19 -10.15 11.37
CA ALA A 100 6.97 -9.23 12.47
C ALA A 100 8.28 -8.90 13.19
N ARG A 101 9.05 -9.93 13.58
CA ARG A 101 10.37 -9.78 14.20
C ARG A 101 11.30 -8.94 13.34
N GLY A 102 11.47 -9.29 12.07
CA GLY A 102 12.40 -8.61 11.17
C GLY A 102 12.06 -7.13 10.99
N GLN A 103 10.77 -6.82 10.77
CA GLN A 103 10.30 -5.44 10.64
C GLN A 103 10.45 -4.68 11.96
N ALA A 104 10.04 -5.27 13.09
CA ALA A 104 10.14 -4.63 14.40
C ALA A 104 11.59 -4.35 14.81
N MET A 105 12.52 -5.27 14.53
CA MET A 105 13.95 -5.06 14.72
C MET A 105 14.49 -3.90 13.88
N GLY A 106 14.10 -3.81 12.60
CA GLY A 106 14.49 -2.69 11.74
C GLY A 106 13.99 -1.35 12.26
N LEU A 107 12.73 -1.29 12.69
CA LEU A 107 12.14 -0.10 13.30
C LEU A 107 12.78 0.27 14.63
N ARG A 108 13.16 -0.72 15.46
CA ARG A 108 13.94 -0.51 16.68
C ARG A 108 15.29 0.15 16.39
N ILE A 109 16.01 -0.34 15.37
CA ILE A 109 17.29 0.27 14.97
C ILE A 109 17.08 1.73 14.55
N LEU A 110 16.02 2.00 13.77
CA LEU A 110 15.66 3.37 13.38
C LEU A 110 15.38 4.25 14.60
N LEU A 111 14.53 3.81 15.53
CA LEU A 111 14.17 4.58 16.74
C LEU A 111 15.37 4.86 17.64
N ASN A 112 16.32 3.93 17.72
CA ASN A 112 17.57 4.14 18.45
C ASN A 112 18.45 5.21 17.80
N ALA A 113 18.51 5.24 16.46
CA ALA A 113 19.28 6.24 15.71
C ALA A 113 18.58 7.60 15.61
N ARG A 114 17.24 7.60 15.64
CA ARG A 114 16.38 8.78 15.51
C ARG A 114 15.28 8.77 16.58
N PRO A 115 15.59 9.17 17.82
CA PRO A 115 14.61 9.17 18.91
C PRO A 115 13.49 10.20 18.73
N ASP A 116 13.61 11.09 17.76
CA ASP A 116 12.63 12.14 17.45
C ASP A 116 11.51 11.70 16.48
N VAL A 117 11.66 10.55 15.81
CA VAL A 117 10.66 10.06 14.84
C VAL A 117 9.57 9.22 15.50
N GLN A 118 8.37 9.27 14.96
CA GLN A 118 7.26 8.38 15.30
C GLN A 118 6.95 7.43 14.13
N ILE A 119 6.23 6.33 14.40
CA ILE A 119 5.95 5.30 13.39
C ILE A 119 4.46 4.98 13.35
N LEU A 120 3.85 5.08 12.16
CA LEU A 120 2.54 4.53 11.87
C LEU A 120 2.72 3.28 11.02
N TRP A 121 2.42 2.11 11.60
CA TRP A 121 2.65 0.83 10.96
C TRP A 121 1.36 0.05 10.78
N LYS A 122 0.95 -0.12 9.52
CA LYS A 122 -0.11 -1.05 9.17
C LYS A 122 0.48 -2.47 9.09
N PHE A 123 0.12 -3.31 10.03
CA PHE A 123 0.54 -4.71 10.08
C PHE A 123 -0.64 -5.63 10.40
N ARG A 124 -0.99 -6.50 9.44
CA ARG A 124 -2.00 -7.55 9.64
C ARG A 124 -1.31 -8.85 10.00
N ALA A 125 -1.40 -9.27 11.26
CA ALA A 125 -0.88 -10.56 11.68
C ALA A 125 -1.65 -11.71 11.01
N ALA A 126 -0.92 -12.72 10.52
CA ALA A 126 -1.51 -13.97 10.05
C ALA A 126 -2.23 -14.67 11.22
N LYS A 127 -3.33 -15.36 10.92
CA LYS A 127 -4.09 -16.13 11.93
C LYS A 127 -3.18 -17.13 12.64
N ASN A 128 -3.32 -17.23 13.96
CA ASN A 128 -2.55 -18.12 14.84
C ASN A 128 -1.02 -17.91 14.79
N SER A 129 -0.56 -16.73 14.35
CA SER A 129 0.86 -16.37 14.41
C SER A 129 1.22 -15.71 15.74
N ARG A 130 2.50 -15.81 16.12
CA ARG A 130 3.07 -15.11 17.29
C ARG A 130 3.58 -13.71 16.96
N ALA A 131 2.99 -13.08 15.94
CA ALA A 131 3.50 -11.82 15.41
C ALA A 131 3.38 -10.67 16.41
N SER A 132 2.29 -10.62 17.18
CA SER A 132 2.08 -9.58 18.19
C SER A 132 3.11 -9.66 19.31
N GLU A 133 3.48 -10.86 19.77
CA GLU A 133 4.50 -11.04 20.80
C GLU A 133 5.88 -10.60 20.31
N GLU A 134 6.20 -10.88 19.05
CA GLU A 134 7.46 -10.41 18.45
C GLU A 134 7.49 -8.88 18.33
N ILE A 135 6.38 -8.25 17.93
CA ILE A 135 6.29 -6.78 17.86
C ILE A 135 6.48 -6.17 19.26
N GLU A 136 5.76 -6.68 20.26
CA GLU A 136 5.87 -6.22 21.65
C GLU A 136 7.28 -6.39 22.21
N ALA A 137 7.93 -7.53 21.95
CA ALA A 137 9.29 -7.78 22.42
C ALA A 137 10.31 -6.73 21.96
N PHE A 138 10.11 -6.12 20.78
CA PHE A 138 11.02 -5.11 20.24
C PHE A 138 10.54 -3.67 20.37
N LEU A 139 9.23 -3.40 20.42
CA LEU A 139 8.65 -2.06 20.32
C LEU A 139 7.65 -1.71 21.44
N GLY A 140 7.50 -2.58 22.43
CA GLY A 140 6.48 -2.44 23.48
C GLY A 140 6.51 -1.11 24.24
N ALA A 141 7.71 -0.63 24.58
CA ALA A 141 7.86 0.65 25.27
C ALA A 141 7.29 1.82 24.44
N GLU A 142 7.63 1.91 23.15
CA GLU A 142 7.20 2.98 22.26
C GLU A 142 5.74 2.84 21.83
N ILE A 143 5.20 1.63 21.82
CA ILE A 143 3.77 1.39 21.69
C ILE A 143 3.05 1.95 22.92
N GLY A 144 3.54 1.63 24.13
CA GLY A 144 3.00 2.14 25.39
C GLY A 144 3.07 3.67 25.52
N GLU A 145 4.10 4.29 24.94
CA GLU A 145 4.29 5.75 24.87
C GLU A 145 3.51 6.42 23.73
N ASP A 146 2.72 5.67 22.94
CA ASP A 146 2.00 6.16 21.76
C ASP A 146 2.93 6.82 20.70
N LYS A 147 4.20 6.39 20.64
CA LYS A 147 5.18 6.81 19.63
C LYS A 147 5.21 5.86 18.43
N VAL A 148 4.84 4.59 18.63
CA VAL A 148 4.62 3.61 17.57
C VAL A 148 3.16 3.17 17.61
N ARG A 149 2.44 3.37 16.51
CA ARG A 149 1.07 2.86 16.33
C ARG A 149 1.07 1.70 15.36
N VAL A 150 0.81 0.50 15.86
CA VAL A 150 0.60 -0.70 15.04
C VAL A 150 -0.90 -0.90 14.86
N VAL A 151 -1.36 -0.86 13.61
CA VAL A 151 -2.79 -1.01 13.27
C VAL A 151 -2.98 -2.14 12.27
N ASN A 152 -4.09 -2.87 12.39
CA ASN A 152 -4.44 -3.90 11.40
C ASN A 152 -4.84 -3.29 10.04
N TRP A 153 -5.46 -2.11 10.09
CA TRP A 153 -5.93 -1.38 8.92
C TRP A 153 -5.82 0.13 9.18
N LEU A 154 -5.55 0.90 8.13
CA LEU A 154 -5.59 2.36 8.21
C LEU A 154 -7.03 2.81 8.00
N GLU A 155 -7.61 3.49 8.98
CA GLU A 155 -8.97 4.03 8.88
C GLU A 155 -9.04 5.19 7.87
N SER A 156 -7.95 5.96 7.77
CA SER A 156 -7.80 7.05 6.80
C SER A 156 -7.16 6.53 5.52
N ASP A 157 -7.52 7.15 4.40
CA ASP A 157 -6.91 6.86 3.11
C ASP A 157 -5.38 7.14 3.14
N PRO A 158 -4.53 6.24 2.61
CA PRO A 158 -3.09 6.45 2.56
C PRO A 158 -2.67 7.77 1.90
N LEU A 159 -3.36 8.21 0.83
CA LEU A 159 -3.07 9.49 0.17
C LEU A 159 -3.31 10.66 1.11
N ALA A 160 -4.43 10.67 1.83
CA ALA A 160 -4.71 11.72 2.81
C ALA A 160 -3.65 11.76 3.92
N ILE A 161 -3.15 10.60 4.36
CA ILE A 161 -2.06 10.49 5.33
C ILE A 161 -0.77 11.11 4.76
N LEU A 162 -0.40 10.76 3.54
CA LEU A 162 0.80 11.27 2.87
C LEU A 162 0.71 12.80 2.65
N GLN A 163 -0.45 13.28 2.21
CA GLN A 163 -0.71 14.71 1.99
C GLN A 163 -0.83 15.55 3.27
N SER A 164 -0.79 14.92 4.46
CA SER A 164 -0.78 15.66 5.73
C SER A 164 0.47 16.54 5.93
N GLY A 165 1.53 16.29 5.16
CA GLY A 165 2.83 16.96 5.31
C GLY A 165 3.64 16.52 6.54
N CYS A 166 3.18 15.47 7.25
CA CYS A 166 3.84 14.95 8.45
C CYS A 166 4.62 13.64 8.21
N ILE A 167 4.54 13.08 6.99
CA ILE A 167 5.21 11.83 6.62
C ILE A 167 6.53 12.14 5.90
N ASP A 168 7.65 11.78 6.50
CA ASP A 168 8.98 11.96 5.89
C ASP A 168 9.40 10.74 5.08
N ILE A 169 8.97 9.55 5.49
CA ILE A 169 9.33 8.28 4.87
C ILE A 169 8.10 7.39 4.76
N ALA A 170 7.84 6.91 3.54
CA ALA A 170 6.82 5.89 3.27
C ALA A 170 7.49 4.56 2.86
N VAL A 171 7.32 3.53 3.68
CA VAL A 171 7.76 2.16 3.38
C VAL A 171 6.57 1.40 2.82
N HIS A 172 6.67 0.97 1.57
CA HIS A 172 5.61 0.25 0.86
C HIS A 172 6.16 -0.93 0.04
N HIS A 173 5.26 -1.80 -0.40
CA HIS A 173 5.60 -3.04 -1.11
C HIS A 173 5.85 -2.88 -2.62
N GLY A 174 5.93 -1.64 -3.13
CA GLY A 174 6.09 -1.37 -4.56
C GLY A 174 4.82 -1.55 -5.42
N GLY A 175 3.64 -1.72 -4.83
CA GLY A 175 2.38 -1.72 -5.59
C GLY A 175 2.14 -0.36 -6.27
N ALA A 176 1.57 -0.39 -7.49
CA ALA A 176 1.41 0.80 -8.33
C ALA A 176 0.72 1.98 -7.63
N ASN A 177 -0.43 1.74 -6.98
CA ASN A 177 -1.14 2.79 -6.25
C ASN A 177 -0.26 3.42 -5.16
N SER A 178 0.35 2.59 -4.31
CA SER A 178 1.21 3.09 -3.22
C SER A 178 2.43 3.86 -3.73
N TRP A 179 2.97 3.49 -4.90
CA TRP A 179 4.05 4.23 -5.54
C TRP A 179 3.58 5.61 -6.01
N PHE A 180 2.46 5.68 -6.73
CA PHE A 180 1.91 6.94 -7.22
C PHE A 180 1.47 7.85 -6.07
N GLU A 181 0.78 7.33 -5.06
CA GLU A 181 0.37 8.09 -3.87
C GLU A 181 1.57 8.67 -3.11
N ALA A 182 2.71 7.98 -3.08
CA ALA A 182 3.90 8.43 -2.35
C ALA A 182 4.78 9.43 -3.13
N THR A 183 4.55 9.57 -4.43
CA THR A 183 5.40 10.38 -5.32
C THR A 183 4.69 11.62 -5.90
N TRP A 184 3.38 11.73 -5.73
CA TRP A 184 2.53 12.80 -6.28
C TRP A 184 1.75 13.55 -5.20
#